data_AF-A0A2W5YYN5-F1
#
_entry.id   AF-A0A2W5YYN5-F1
#
_cell.length_a   1.000
_cell.length_b   1.000
_cell.length_c   1.000
_cell.angle_alpha   90.00
_cell.angle_beta   90.00
_cell.angle_gamma   90.00
#
_symmetry.space_group_name_H-M   'P 1'
#
loop_
_entity.id
_entity.type
_entity.pdbx_description
1 polymer ?
#
loop_
_entity_poly.entity_id
_entity_poly.type
_entity_poly.pdbx_seq_one_letter_code
_entity_poly.pdbx_strand_id
1 'polypeptide(L)'
;MNFFEELKRRNVYKVAIAYAVVGWLLVQIATQVFPFFDIPNWAVRLVVLLLVIGFPVALILAWAFELTPDGIKRAAAAEGEVQRSRSRVWVYVALIAGALSLGLFFLGRYTASNRRSATVISDNKSIAVLPFESLSEDKSNAYFADGIQDEILARLSKIGDLKVISRTSTQRFKSVPSDLPEIAAKLGVANILEGSVQKSGDAVRVTVQLINAANDSHLWAETYDRKLSDVFGVESDIAQK
;
A
#
# COMPACT_ATOMS: atom_id res chain seq x y z
N MET A 1 -24.79 16.48 -35.86
CA MET A 1 -25.46 17.51 -35.04
C MET A 1 -24.95 17.34 -33.63
N ASN A 2 -24.08 18.24 -33.21
CA ASN A 2 -23.10 18.00 -32.16
C ASN A 2 -23.71 18.18 -30.76
N PHE A 3 -23.56 17.19 -29.87
CA PHE A 3 -23.88 17.27 -28.43
C PHE A 3 -23.27 18.53 -27.76
N PHE A 4 -22.14 18.99 -28.31
CA PHE A 4 -21.46 20.25 -27.94
C PHE A 4 -22.27 21.52 -28.24
N GLU A 5 -23.11 21.55 -29.28
CA GLU A 5 -23.97 22.70 -29.58
C GLU A 5 -25.20 22.74 -28.67
N GLU A 6 -25.72 21.58 -28.28
CA GLU A 6 -26.82 21.45 -27.31
C GLU A 6 -26.40 21.93 -25.89
N LEU A 7 -25.17 21.59 -25.46
CA LEU A 7 -24.58 22.05 -24.20
C LEU A 7 -24.33 23.56 -24.16
N LYS A 8 -24.00 24.15 -25.32
CA LYS A 8 -23.72 25.59 -25.45
C LYS A 8 -25.00 26.44 -25.42
N ARG A 9 -26.12 25.91 -25.95
CA ARG A 9 -27.42 26.60 -25.99
C ARG A 9 -28.10 26.73 -24.62
N ARG A 10 -27.79 25.85 -23.67
CA ARG A 10 -28.48 25.73 -22.36
C ARG A 10 -27.66 26.20 -21.14
N ASN A 11 -26.57 26.95 -21.33
CA ASN A 11 -25.68 27.44 -20.25
C ASN A 11 -25.04 26.36 -19.34
N VAL A 12 -25.16 25.07 -19.66
CA VAL A 12 -24.59 23.96 -18.86
C VAL A 12 -23.06 24.07 -18.75
N TYR A 13 -22.40 24.68 -19.74
CA TYR A 13 -20.97 24.97 -19.72
C TYR A 13 -20.55 25.85 -18.53
N LYS A 14 -21.41 26.77 -18.06
CA LYS A 14 -21.11 27.62 -16.89
C LYS A 14 -21.01 26.80 -15.62
N VAL A 15 -21.88 25.80 -15.47
CA VAL A 15 -21.87 24.88 -14.32
C VAL A 15 -20.66 23.95 -14.39
N ALA A 16 -20.32 23.47 -15.58
CA ALA A 16 -19.10 22.68 -15.77
C ALA A 16 -17.83 23.45 -15.37
N ILE A 17 -17.74 24.73 -15.78
CA ILE A 17 -16.62 25.61 -15.43
C ILE A 17 -16.62 25.92 -13.93
N ALA A 18 -17.76 26.26 -13.34
CA ALA A 18 -17.86 26.52 -11.90
C ALA A 18 -17.49 25.29 -11.07
N TYR A 19 -17.93 24.09 -11.47
CA TYR A 19 -17.58 22.84 -10.82
C TYR A 19 -16.09 22.53 -10.95
N ALA A 20 -15.48 22.79 -12.11
CA ALA A 20 -14.04 22.62 -12.29
C ALA A 20 -13.23 23.55 -11.37
N VAL A 21 -13.63 24.82 -11.24
CA VAL A 21 -12.97 25.80 -10.36
C VAL A 21 -13.11 25.41 -8.88
N VAL A 22 -14.33 25.06 -8.45
CA VAL A 22 -14.60 24.64 -7.06
C VAL A 22 -13.93 23.31 -6.74
N GLY A 23 -13.99 22.34 -7.66
CA GLY A 23 -13.34 21.05 -7.52
C GLY A 23 -11.83 21.18 -7.42
N TRP A 24 -11.21 22.01 -8.26
CA TRP A 24 -9.78 22.32 -8.18
C TRP A 24 -9.40 22.95 -6.83
N LEU A 25 -10.18 23.93 -6.35
CA LEU A 25 -9.95 24.57 -5.06
C LEU A 25 -10.05 23.58 -3.88
N LEU A 26 -11.05 22.69 -3.90
CA LEU A 26 -11.22 21.65 -2.87
C LEU A 26 -10.05 20.67 -2.86
N VAL A 27 -9.56 20.26 -4.03
CA VAL A 27 -8.36 19.41 -4.13
C VAL A 27 -7.16 20.14 -3.55
N GLN A 28 -6.96 21.42 -3.89
CA GLN A 28 -5.83 22.20 -3.39
C GLN A 28 -5.84 22.32 -1.86
N ILE A 29 -7.00 22.65 -1.28
CA ILE A 29 -7.17 22.72 0.18
C ILE A 29 -6.89 21.34 0.81
N ALA A 30 -7.46 20.27 0.26
CA ALA A 30 -7.22 18.91 0.76
C ALA A 30 -5.73 18.57 0.73
N THR A 31 -5.04 18.83 -0.38
CA THR A 31 -3.60 18.54 -0.50
C THR A 31 -2.71 19.36 0.42
N GLN A 32 -3.15 20.55 0.82
CA GLN A 32 -2.34 21.45 1.63
C GLN A 32 -2.60 21.29 3.13
N VAL A 33 -3.85 20.98 3.49
CA VAL A 33 -4.31 20.88 4.88
C VAL A 33 -4.20 19.45 5.40
N PHE A 34 -4.50 18.44 4.60
CA PHE A 34 -4.54 17.05 5.08
C PHE A 34 -3.18 16.55 5.58
N PRO A 35 -2.04 16.83 4.90
CA PRO A 35 -0.73 16.46 5.43
C PRO A 35 -0.39 17.14 6.76
N PHE A 36 -0.90 18.35 7.01
CA PHE A 36 -0.70 19.06 8.28
C PHE A 36 -1.41 18.37 9.46
N PHE A 37 -2.45 17.60 9.19
CA PHE A 37 -3.21 16.83 10.19
C PHE A 37 -2.85 15.33 10.19
N ASP A 38 -1.71 14.95 9.59
CA ASP A 38 -1.28 13.54 9.42
C ASP A 38 -2.35 12.65 8.76
N ILE A 39 -3.23 13.25 7.94
CA ILE A 39 -4.27 12.49 7.24
C ILE A 39 -3.61 11.72 6.09
N PRO A 40 -3.81 10.39 6.00
CA PRO A 40 -3.14 9.59 4.99
C PRO A 40 -3.56 9.94 3.55
N ASN A 41 -2.66 9.70 2.59
CA ASN A 41 -2.85 10.00 1.16
C ASN A 41 -4.07 9.33 0.52
N TRP A 42 -4.61 8.25 1.11
CA TRP A 42 -5.84 7.63 0.63
C TRP A 42 -7.06 8.56 0.75
N ALA A 43 -7.08 9.46 1.72
CA ALA A 43 -8.19 10.41 1.92
C ALA A 43 -8.25 11.45 0.80
N VAL A 44 -7.10 11.98 0.38
CA VAL A 44 -6.99 12.89 -0.78
C VAL A 44 -7.50 12.19 -2.05
N ARG A 45 -7.14 10.92 -2.24
CA ARG A 45 -7.61 10.12 -3.38
C ARG A 45 -9.13 9.94 -3.38
N LEU A 46 -9.75 9.75 -2.22
CA LEU A 46 -11.21 9.69 -2.11
C LEU A 46 -11.88 11.01 -2.47
N VAL A 47 -11.35 12.14 -2.02
CA VAL A 47 -11.89 13.47 -2.37
C VAL A 47 -11.86 13.68 -3.89
N VAL A 48 -10.75 13.32 -4.55
CA VAL A 48 -10.62 13.41 -6.00
C VAL A 48 -11.61 12.48 -6.71
N LEU A 49 -11.74 11.23 -6.25
CA LEU A 49 -12.69 10.27 -6.83
C LEU A 49 -14.15 10.75 -6.70
N LEU A 50 -14.53 11.28 -5.54
CA LEU A 50 -15.87 11.85 -5.32
C LEU A 50 -16.13 13.05 -6.23
N LEU A 51 -15.14 13.91 -6.46
CA LEU A 51 -15.26 15.03 -7.38
C LEU A 51 -15.45 14.56 -8.83
N VAL A 52 -14.71 13.55 -9.27
CA VAL A 52 -14.82 12.98 -10.62
C VAL A 52 -16.18 12.31 -10.83
N ILE A 53 -16.67 11.55 -9.85
CA ILE A 53 -17.98 10.89 -9.92
C ILE A 53 -19.12 11.90 -9.80
N GLY A 54 -18.94 12.93 -8.96
CA GLY A 54 -19.91 14.00 -8.78
C GLY A 54 -20.07 14.90 -10.00
N PHE A 55 -19.06 14.99 -10.88
CA PHE A 55 -19.10 15.85 -12.05
C PHE A 55 -20.19 15.44 -13.08
N PRO A 56 -20.28 14.17 -13.53
CA PRO A 56 -21.39 13.71 -14.36
C PRO A 56 -22.76 13.94 -13.71
N VAL A 57 -22.88 13.71 -12.39
CA VAL A 57 -24.13 13.94 -11.65
C VAL A 57 -24.49 15.41 -11.63
N ALA A 58 -23.53 16.31 -11.42
CA ALA A 58 -23.72 17.74 -11.46
C ALA A 58 -24.14 18.24 -12.85
N LEU A 59 -23.57 17.68 -13.92
CA LEU A 59 -23.98 18.00 -15.29
C LEU A 59 -25.41 17.53 -15.60
N ILE A 60 -25.78 16.33 -15.13
CA ILE A 60 -27.15 15.81 -15.29
C ILE A 60 -28.15 16.65 -14.51
N LEU A 61 -27.82 17.07 -13.29
CA LEU A 61 -28.67 17.95 -12.49
C LEU A 61 -28.80 19.35 -13.11
N ALA A 62 -27.71 19.91 -13.62
CA ALA A 62 -27.72 21.18 -14.35
C ALA A 62 -28.51 21.12 -15.65
N TRP A 63 -28.56 19.95 -16.28
CA TRP A 63 -29.38 19.71 -17.46
C TRP A 63 -30.85 19.48 -17.11
N ALA A 64 -31.14 18.82 -15.99
CA ALA A 64 -32.49 18.48 -15.53
C ALA A 64 -33.22 19.64 -14.83
N PHE A 65 -32.50 20.50 -14.11
CA PHE A 65 -33.00 21.74 -13.54
C PHE A 65 -32.49 22.91 -14.38
N GLU A 66 -33.27 23.33 -15.38
CA GLU A 66 -33.05 24.62 -16.04
C GLU A 66 -33.10 25.72 -14.97
N LEU A 67 -31.95 26.13 -14.42
CA LEU A 67 -31.84 27.29 -13.53
C LEU A 67 -32.22 28.53 -14.35
N THR A 68 -33.50 28.83 -14.35
CA THR A 68 -34.10 29.99 -15.00
C THR A 68 -33.65 31.24 -14.24
N PRO A 69 -33.04 32.24 -14.90
CA PRO A 69 -32.47 33.41 -14.24
C PRO A 69 -33.49 34.53 -14.01
N ASP A 70 -34.79 34.22 -13.90
CA ASP A 70 -35.79 35.22 -13.55
C ASP A 70 -36.35 34.92 -12.15
N GLY A 71 -35.77 35.63 -11.17
CA GLY A 71 -36.24 35.67 -9.80
C GLY A 71 -37.72 36.01 -9.72
N ILE A 72 -38.35 35.51 -8.65
CA ILE A 72 -39.67 35.83 -8.11
C ILE A 72 -40.43 36.90 -8.94
N LYS A 73 -41.30 36.45 -9.85
CA LYS A 73 -42.47 37.23 -10.28
C LYS A 73 -43.74 36.46 -9.91
N ARG A 74 -44.25 36.77 -8.72
CA ARG A 74 -45.67 36.61 -8.39
C ARG A 74 -46.44 37.68 -9.15
N ALA A 75 -47.26 37.28 -10.13
CA ALA A 75 -48.62 37.79 -10.34
C ALA A 75 -49.26 37.14 -11.58
N ALA A 76 -50.44 36.58 -11.34
CA ALA A 76 -51.52 36.33 -12.28
C ALA A 76 -51.38 35.16 -13.30
N ALA A 77 -52.22 34.15 -13.03
CA ALA A 77 -53.02 33.39 -13.98
C ALA A 77 -52.30 32.40 -14.93
N ALA A 78 -52.23 31.14 -14.50
CA ALA A 78 -52.92 30.03 -15.18
C ALA A 78 -52.83 28.78 -14.31
N GLU A 79 -53.98 28.32 -13.83
CA GLU A 79 -54.16 27.02 -13.20
C GLU A 79 -53.80 25.90 -14.18
N GLY A 80 -53.05 24.90 -13.73
CA GLY A 80 -52.87 23.66 -14.47
C GLY A 80 -51.50 23.00 -14.29
N GLU A 81 -51.48 21.91 -13.51
CA GLU A 81 -50.48 20.82 -13.52
C GLU A 81 -49.21 20.95 -12.67
N VAL A 82 -49.41 21.08 -11.36
CA VAL A 82 -48.41 20.70 -10.36
C VAL A 82 -48.55 19.20 -10.01
N GLN A 83 -48.20 18.23 -10.87
CA GLN A 83 -48.12 16.82 -10.40
C GLN A 83 -47.39 15.81 -11.31
N ARG A 84 -46.19 16.06 -11.85
CA ARG A 84 -45.44 14.96 -12.53
C ARG A 84 -43.92 14.89 -12.37
N SER A 85 -43.30 15.86 -11.68
CA SER A 85 -41.84 15.89 -11.46
C SER A 85 -41.38 15.03 -10.27
N ARG A 86 -42.25 14.78 -9.28
CA ARG A 86 -41.88 14.10 -8.03
C ARG A 86 -41.52 12.61 -8.20
N SER A 87 -41.99 11.96 -9.26
CA SER A 87 -41.80 10.50 -9.49
C SER A 87 -40.38 10.15 -9.97
N ARG A 88 -39.69 11.02 -10.72
CA ARG A 88 -38.34 10.73 -11.21
C ARG A 88 -37.24 11.11 -10.22
N VAL A 89 -37.53 12.01 -9.28
CA VAL A 89 -36.61 12.38 -8.19
C VAL A 89 -36.25 11.16 -7.35
N TRP A 90 -37.22 10.30 -7.03
CA TRP A 90 -36.96 9.05 -6.31
C TRP A 90 -36.08 8.07 -7.09
N VAL A 91 -36.14 8.08 -8.42
CA VAL A 91 -35.27 7.26 -9.29
C VAL A 91 -33.82 7.74 -9.19
N TYR A 92 -33.57 9.06 -9.21
CA TYR A 92 -32.23 9.61 -9.03
C TYR A 92 -31.69 9.40 -7.62
N VAL A 93 -32.53 9.52 -6.58
CA VAL A 93 -32.15 9.20 -5.20
C VAL A 93 -31.79 7.72 -5.06
N ALA A 94 -32.58 6.82 -5.67
CA ALA A 94 -32.30 5.38 -5.69
C ALA A 94 -31.00 5.05 -6.46
N LEU A 95 -30.72 5.74 -7.56
CA LEU A 95 -29.48 5.57 -8.32
C LEU A 95 -28.25 6.08 -7.55
N ILE A 96 -28.35 7.23 -6.88
CA ILE A 96 -27.26 7.78 -6.04
C ILE A 96 -27.02 6.87 -4.83
N ALA A 97 -28.09 6.41 -4.15
CA ALA A 97 -27.97 5.47 -3.05
C ALA A 97 -27.38 4.12 -3.51
N GLY A 98 -27.75 3.65 -4.70
CA GLY A 98 -27.17 2.46 -5.32
C GLY A 98 -25.68 2.65 -5.63
N ALA A 99 -25.29 3.77 -6.24
CA ALA A 99 -23.89 4.08 -6.51
C ALA A 99 -23.07 4.26 -5.22
N LEU A 100 -23.64 4.85 -4.18
CA LEU A 100 -23.02 4.99 -2.85
C LEU A 100 -22.85 3.62 -2.19
N SER A 101 -23.85 2.75 -2.31
CA SER A 101 -23.83 1.38 -1.78
C SER A 101 -22.81 0.51 -2.52
N LEU A 102 -22.74 0.59 -3.86
CA LEU A 102 -21.70 -0.07 -4.65
C LEU A 102 -20.32 0.52 -4.33
N GLY A 103 -20.21 1.84 -4.17
CA GLY A 103 -18.98 2.53 -3.78
C GLY A 103 -18.47 2.04 -2.43
N LEU A 104 -19.33 1.99 -1.41
CA LEU A 104 -19.01 1.47 -0.07
C LEU A 104 -18.71 -0.04 -0.09
N PHE A 105 -19.41 -0.82 -0.91
CA PHE A 105 -19.19 -2.25 -1.06
C PHE A 105 -17.87 -2.58 -1.77
N PHE A 106 -17.52 -1.85 -2.82
CA PHE A 106 -16.22 -1.97 -3.49
C PHE A 106 -15.10 -1.35 -2.66
N LEU A 107 -15.37 -0.29 -1.89
CA LEU A 107 -14.43 0.26 -0.91
C LEU A 107 -14.12 -0.80 0.16
N GLY A 108 -15.13 -1.47 0.72
CA GLY A 108 -14.94 -2.58 1.65
C GLY A 108 -14.15 -3.76 1.06
N ARG A 109 -14.21 -3.97 -0.25
CA ARG A 109 -13.44 -5.01 -0.96
C ARG A 109 -12.04 -4.58 -1.40
N TYR A 110 -11.79 -3.28 -1.58
CA TYR A 110 -10.46 -2.73 -1.88
C TYR A 110 -9.67 -2.38 -0.60
N THR A 111 -10.35 -2.02 0.49
CA THR A 111 -9.74 -1.87 1.83
C THR A 111 -9.61 -3.21 2.55
N ALA A 112 -10.44 -4.20 2.23
CA ALA A 112 -10.08 -5.60 2.38
C ALA A 112 -9.06 -5.96 1.29
N SER A 113 -7.93 -5.25 1.31
CA SER A 113 -6.70 -5.68 0.67
C SER A 113 -6.55 -7.14 0.99
N ASN A 114 -6.77 -7.97 -0.04
CA ASN A 114 -6.69 -9.40 -0.12
C ASN A 114 -6.15 -10.08 1.16
N ARG A 115 -6.95 -10.09 2.24
CA ARG A 115 -6.81 -11.06 3.34
C ARG A 115 -7.37 -12.40 2.86
N ARG A 116 -6.93 -12.82 1.69
CA ARG A 116 -6.39 -14.17 1.57
C ARG A 116 -5.01 -14.04 2.25
N SER A 117 -4.89 -13.87 3.57
CA SER A 117 -5.02 -14.98 4.50
C SER A 117 -5.31 -16.28 3.76
N ALA A 118 -4.36 -16.68 2.90
CA ALA A 118 -4.01 -18.06 2.88
C ALA A 118 -3.81 -18.39 4.36
N THR A 119 -4.74 -19.18 4.90
CA THR A 119 -4.54 -19.97 6.10
C THR A 119 -3.43 -20.99 5.80
N VAL A 120 -2.27 -20.52 5.33
CA VAL A 120 -1.02 -21.06 5.79
C VAL A 120 -0.93 -20.45 7.16
N ILE A 121 -0.87 -21.32 8.15
CA ILE A 121 -0.51 -20.97 9.51
C ILE A 121 0.88 -20.34 9.40
N SER A 122 0.95 -19.04 9.08
CA SER A 122 2.10 -18.21 9.36
C SER A 122 2.06 -18.09 10.87
N ASP A 123 2.58 -19.12 11.53
CA ASP A 123 3.01 -18.96 12.90
C ASP A 123 3.84 -17.69 12.91
N ASN A 124 3.42 -16.71 13.72
CA ASN A 124 4.14 -15.44 13.86
C ASN A 124 5.60 -15.69 14.26
N LYS A 125 5.89 -16.90 14.77
CA LYS A 125 7.22 -17.46 15.01
C LYS A 125 7.74 -18.22 13.79
N SER A 126 7.89 -17.54 12.66
CA SER A 126 8.57 -18.10 11.49
C SER A 126 9.55 -17.10 10.87
N ILE A 127 10.71 -17.61 10.46
CA ILE A 127 11.82 -16.79 9.95
C ILE A 127 12.51 -17.45 8.76
N ALA A 128 12.85 -16.63 7.76
CA ALA A 128 13.78 -17.00 6.70
C ALA A 128 15.02 -16.12 6.79
N VAL A 129 16.20 -16.70 6.62
CA VAL A 129 17.46 -15.96 6.56
C VAL A 129 17.89 -15.90 5.10
N LEU A 130 17.88 -14.70 4.51
CA LEU A 130 18.35 -14.49 3.15
C LEU A 130 19.88 -14.56 3.08
N PRO A 131 20.46 -14.80 1.88
CA PRO A 131 21.91 -14.73 1.71
C PRO A 131 22.47 -13.39 2.18
N PHE A 132 23.52 -13.42 3.00
CA PHE A 132 24.13 -12.17 3.49
C PHE A 132 24.95 -11.52 2.39
N GLU A 133 24.89 -10.20 2.29
CA GLU A 133 25.70 -9.46 1.33
C GLU A 133 27.16 -9.38 1.81
N SER A 134 28.12 -9.73 0.96
CA SER A 134 29.54 -9.50 1.27
C SER A 134 29.96 -8.10 0.80
N LEU A 135 30.22 -7.21 1.76
CA LEU A 135 30.73 -5.85 1.55
C LEU A 135 32.27 -5.76 1.67
N SER A 136 32.95 -6.91 1.70
CA SER A 136 34.41 -7.00 1.73
C SER A 136 35.01 -6.62 0.37
N GLU A 137 36.11 -5.86 0.36
CA GLU A 137 36.81 -5.47 -0.88
C GLU A 137 37.40 -6.68 -1.60
N ASP A 138 37.93 -7.63 -0.83
CA ASP A 138 38.47 -8.87 -1.34
C ASP A 138 37.38 -9.94 -1.46
N LYS A 139 37.08 -10.32 -2.71
CA LYS A 139 36.08 -11.34 -3.08
C LYS A 139 36.39 -12.72 -2.51
N SER A 140 37.66 -13.00 -2.18
CA SER A 140 38.02 -14.24 -1.51
C SER A 140 37.30 -14.39 -0.17
N ASN A 141 36.89 -13.29 0.47
CA ASN A 141 36.19 -13.30 1.76
C ASN A 141 34.67 -13.49 1.66
N ALA A 142 34.11 -13.73 0.47
CA ALA A 142 32.67 -13.95 0.32
C ALA A 142 32.15 -15.14 1.15
N TYR A 143 32.99 -16.15 1.41
CA TYR A 143 32.64 -17.29 2.25
C TYR A 143 32.33 -16.90 3.71
N PHE A 144 32.78 -15.74 4.19
CA PHE A 144 32.43 -15.28 5.53
C PHE A 144 30.94 -14.96 5.64
N ALA A 145 30.36 -14.35 4.61
CA ALA A 145 28.92 -14.06 4.59
C ALA A 145 28.11 -15.35 4.67
N ASP A 146 28.54 -16.35 3.90
CA ASP A 146 27.97 -17.71 3.90
C ASP A 146 28.10 -18.41 5.27
N GLY A 147 29.28 -18.37 5.88
CA GLY A 147 29.52 -18.99 7.19
C GLY A 147 28.75 -18.32 8.33
N ILE A 148 28.61 -16.99 8.31
CA ILE A 148 27.79 -16.25 9.28
C ILE A 148 26.31 -16.59 9.11
N GLN A 149 25.82 -16.70 7.88
CA GLN A 149 24.45 -17.11 7.62
C GLN A 149 24.18 -18.51 8.19
N ASP A 150 25.09 -19.47 7.97
CA ASP A 150 24.99 -20.84 8.50
C ASP A 150 24.97 -20.86 10.03
N GLU A 151 25.85 -20.11 10.69
CA GLU A 151 25.89 -20.01 12.15
C GLU A 151 24.59 -19.42 12.72
N ILE A 152 24.04 -18.39 12.07
CA ILE A 152 22.76 -17.80 12.47
C ILE A 152 21.62 -18.81 12.31
N LEU A 153 21.54 -19.51 11.18
CA LEU A 153 20.54 -20.57 10.97
C LEU A 153 20.68 -21.68 12.01
N ALA A 154 21.90 -22.08 12.36
CA ALA A 154 22.17 -23.08 13.38
C ALA A 154 21.72 -22.62 14.78
N ARG A 155 21.87 -21.34 15.12
CA ARG A 155 21.36 -20.79 16.39
C ARG A 155 19.85 -20.65 16.42
N LEU A 156 19.25 -20.13 15.35
CA LEU A 156 17.80 -19.96 15.25
C LEU A 156 17.07 -21.30 15.29
N SER A 157 17.63 -22.35 14.68
CA SER A 157 17.03 -23.69 14.66
C SER A 157 16.93 -24.36 16.04
N LYS A 158 17.70 -23.87 17.04
CA LYS A 158 17.62 -24.35 18.44
C LYS A 158 16.42 -23.76 19.20
N ILE A 159 15.72 -22.78 18.63
CA ILE A 159 14.55 -22.16 19.25
C ILE A 159 13.33 -23.04 18.92
N GLY A 160 12.84 -23.79 19.92
CA GLY A 160 11.87 -24.88 19.70
C GLY A 160 10.54 -24.48 19.04
N ASP A 161 10.07 -23.25 19.27
CA ASP A 161 8.83 -22.74 18.69
C ASP A 161 9.05 -21.92 17.40
N LEU A 162 10.28 -21.83 16.90
CA LEU A 162 10.61 -21.00 15.73
C LEU A 162 10.71 -21.87 14.48
N LYS A 163 9.81 -21.66 13.53
CA LYS A 163 9.95 -22.25 12.19
C LYS A 163 11.06 -21.54 11.43
N VAL A 164 12.18 -22.22 11.19
CA VAL A 164 13.32 -21.70 10.42
C VAL A 164 13.35 -22.34 9.04
N ILE A 165 13.45 -21.51 8.00
CA ILE A 165 13.59 -21.98 6.63
C ILE A 165 15.04 -22.36 6.34
N SER A 166 15.22 -23.50 5.65
CA SER A 166 16.54 -24.01 5.30
C SER A 166 17.29 -23.10 4.31
N ARG A 167 18.63 -23.07 4.44
CA ARG A 167 19.52 -22.31 3.56
C ARG A 167 19.26 -22.58 2.08
N THR A 168 19.15 -23.84 1.69
CA THR A 168 18.93 -24.24 0.28
C THR A 168 17.66 -23.62 -0.31
N SER A 169 16.64 -23.39 0.51
CA SER A 169 15.38 -22.77 0.08
C SER A 169 15.52 -21.25 -0.13
N THR A 170 16.41 -20.60 0.62
CA THR A 170 16.65 -19.15 0.53
C THR A 170 17.79 -18.78 -0.44
N GLN A 171 18.71 -19.70 -0.75
CA GLN A 171 19.88 -19.49 -1.59
C GLN A 171 19.56 -18.96 -3.00
N ARG A 172 18.36 -19.25 -3.52
CA ARG A 172 17.89 -18.80 -4.84
C ARG A 172 17.51 -17.32 -4.89
N PHE A 173 17.35 -16.68 -3.74
CA PHE A 173 16.98 -15.27 -3.65
C PHE A 173 18.22 -14.38 -3.55
N LYS A 174 18.06 -13.11 -3.92
CA LYS A 174 19.09 -12.10 -3.75
C LYS A 174 19.25 -11.74 -2.28
N SER A 175 20.42 -11.25 -1.90
CA SER A 175 20.69 -10.74 -0.55
C SER A 175 19.85 -9.52 -0.17
N VAL A 176 19.60 -8.64 -1.15
CA VAL A 176 18.75 -7.44 -1.01
C VAL A 176 17.71 -7.45 -2.14
N PRO A 177 16.57 -8.14 -1.98
CA PRO A 177 15.51 -8.18 -2.97
C PRO A 177 14.60 -6.94 -2.89
N SER A 178 13.96 -6.58 -4.00
CA SER A 178 12.96 -5.51 -4.06
C SER A 178 11.58 -5.90 -3.50
N ASP A 179 11.30 -7.20 -3.39
CA ASP A 179 9.95 -7.74 -3.20
C ASP A 179 9.90 -8.73 -2.01
N LEU A 180 10.26 -8.25 -0.81
CA LEU A 180 10.28 -9.06 0.41
C LEU A 180 8.95 -9.75 0.75
N PRO A 181 7.77 -9.09 0.61
CA PRO A 181 6.48 -9.73 0.89
C PRO A 181 6.21 -10.95 -0.02
N GLU A 182 6.64 -10.90 -1.28
CA GLU A 182 6.46 -12.02 -2.22
C GLU A 182 7.37 -13.20 -1.86
N ILE A 183 8.61 -12.92 -1.47
CA ILE A 183 9.56 -13.95 -1.04
C ILE A 183 9.07 -14.65 0.22
N ALA A 184 8.59 -13.88 1.21
CA ALA A 184 8.01 -14.44 2.42
C ALA A 184 6.78 -15.29 2.15
N ALA A 185 5.90 -14.87 1.24
CA ALA A 185 4.75 -15.66 0.82
C ALA A 185 5.16 -16.98 0.16
N LYS A 186 6.21 -16.97 -0.70
CA LYS A 186 6.76 -18.18 -1.33
C LYS A 186 7.41 -19.14 -0.32
N LEU A 187 8.01 -18.59 0.73
CA LEU A 187 8.67 -19.37 1.79
C LEU A 187 7.72 -19.76 2.93
N GLY A 188 6.56 -19.12 3.02
CA GLY A 188 5.59 -19.32 4.10
C GLY A 188 6.14 -18.90 5.46
N VAL A 189 6.71 -17.69 5.55
CA VAL A 189 7.25 -17.10 6.78
C VAL A 189 6.65 -15.74 7.09
N ALA A 190 6.64 -15.37 8.37
CA ALA A 190 6.20 -14.05 8.85
C ALA A 190 7.34 -13.02 8.89
N ASN A 191 8.57 -13.47 9.16
CA ASN A 191 9.73 -12.60 9.31
C ASN A 191 10.85 -13.00 8.36
N ILE A 192 11.62 -12.01 7.91
CA ILE A 192 12.82 -12.21 7.12
C ILE A 192 14.00 -11.57 7.86
N LEU A 193 15.12 -12.28 7.92
CA LEU A 193 16.39 -11.76 8.39
C LEU A 193 17.28 -11.49 7.17
N GLU A 194 17.76 -10.25 7.08
CA GLU A 194 18.74 -9.80 6.11
C GLU A 194 20.00 -9.32 6.82
N GLY A 195 21.10 -9.24 6.08
CA GLY A 195 22.33 -8.73 6.65
C GLY A 195 23.45 -8.59 5.65
N SER A 196 24.50 -7.94 6.11
CA SER A 196 25.75 -7.77 5.38
C SER A 196 26.94 -8.10 6.27
N VAL A 197 27.98 -8.64 5.65
CA VAL A 197 29.25 -8.97 6.29
C VAL A 197 30.36 -8.24 5.57
N GLN A 198 31.17 -7.53 6.35
CA GLN A 198 32.37 -6.87 5.87
C GLN A 198 33.57 -7.37 6.67
N LYS A 199 34.54 -7.95 5.97
CA LYS A 199 35.84 -8.32 6.54
C LYS A 199 36.92 -7.37 6.04
N SER A 200 37.69 -6.83 6.97
CA SER A 200 38.86 -6.00 6.70
C SER A 200 40.02 -6.43 7.59
N GLY A 201 41.02 -7.08 7.00
CA GLY A 201 42.12 -7.72 7.75
C GLY A 201 41.57 -8.71 8.79
N ASP A 202 41.85 -8.43 10.06
CA ASP A 202 41.41 -9.20 11.22
C ASP A 202 40.10 -8.70 11.85
N ALA A 203 39.41 -7.73 11.26
CA ALA A 203 38.13 -7.25 11.76
C ALA A 203 36.96 -7.74 10.88
N VAL A 204 35.87 -8.14 11.53
CA VAL A 204 34.61 -8.52 10.90
C VAL A 204 33.50 -7.65 11.47
N ARG A 205 32.78 -6.98 10.58
CA ARG A 205 31.54 -6.25 10.86
C ARG A 205 30.38 -7.01 10.27
N VAL A 206 29.39 -7.33 11.10
CA VAL A 206 28.15 -7.98 10.68
C VAL A 206 26.99 -7.05 11.01
N THR A 207 26.23 -6.65 10.01
CA THR A 207 24.97 -5.92 10.19
C THR A 207 23.82 -6.87 9.93
N VAL A 208 22.86 -6.94 10.85
CA VAL A 208 21.67 -7.78 10.72
C VAL A 208 20.42 -6.96 10.95
N GLN A 209 19.37 -7.31 10.21
CA GLN A 209 18.08 -6.63 10.26
C GLN A 209 16.97 -7.66 10.22
N LEU A 210 16.01 -7.52 11.14
CA LEU A 210 14.81 -8.33 11.19
C LEU A 210 13.65 -7.53 10.63
N ILE A 211 13.00 -8.07 9.59
CA ILE A 211 11.94 -7.41 8.84
C ILE A 211 10.64 -8.21 9.00
N ASN A 212 9.55 -7.50 9.28
CA ASN A 212 8.20 -8.05 9.18
C ASN A 212 7.78 -8.08 7.71
N ALA A 213 7.60 -9.27 7.17
CA ALA A 213 7.38 -9.43 5.74
C ALA A 213 5.96 -9.04 5.28
N ALA A 214 5.01 -8.85 6.20
CA ALA A 214 3.64 -8.47 5.84
C ALA A 214 3.53 -7.00 5.41
N ASN A 215 4.38 -6.13 5.96
CA ASN A 215 4.33 -4.69 5.75
C ASN A 215 5.70 -4.06 5.48
N ASP A 216 6.73 -4.88 5.28
CA ASP A 216 8.11 -4.45 4.99
C ASP A 216 8.68 -3.50 6.05
N SER A 217 8.30 -3.72 7.31
CA SER A 217 8.76 -2.88 8.44
C SER A 217 9.94 -3.51 9.16
N HIS A 218 10.95 -2.70 9.46
CA HIS A 218 12.08 -3.12 10.29
C HIS A 218 11.63 -3.27 11.75
N LEU A 219 11.70 -4.48 12.28
CA LEU A 219 11.44 -4.77 13.68
C LEU A 219 12.65 -4.41 14.55
N TRP A 220 13.85 -4.69 14.05
CA TRP A 220 15.11 -4.46 14.74
C TRP A 220 16.28 -4.49 13.76
N ALA A 221 17.36 -3.81 14.12
CA ALA A 221 18.64 -3.87 13.44
C ALA A 221 19.77 -3.75 14.46
N GLU A 222 20.85 -4.52 14.27
CA GLU A 222 22.06 -4.42 15.09
C GLU A 222 23.31 -4.64 14.24
N THR A 223 24.41 -4.03 14.69
CA THR A 223 25.74 -4.18 14.09
C THR A 223 26.70 -4.74 15.13
N TYR A 224 27.38 -5.82 14.75
CA TYR A 224 28.36 -6.51 15.57
C TYR A 224 29.75 -6.36 14.95
N ASP A 225 30.66 -5.75 15.69
CA ASP A 225 32.08 -5.66 15.33
C ASP A 225 32.89 -6.65 16.18
N ARG A 226 33.67 -7.52 15.52
CA ARG A 226 34.51 -8.54 16.17
C ARG A 226 35.87 -8.65 15.49
N LYS A 227 36.88 -9.08 16.24
CA LYS A 227 38.19 -9.48 15.68
C LYS A 227 38.16 -10.97 15.35
N LEU A 228 38.76 -11.39 14.23
CA LEU A 228 38.81 -12.78 13.76
C LEU A 228 39.45 -13.73 14.77
N SER A 229 40.41 -13.23 15.56
CA SER A 229 41.04 -13.97 16.66
C SER A 229 40.05 -14.47 17.72
N ASP A 230 38.85 -13.88 17.77
CA ASP A 230 37.80 -14.16 18.76
C ASP A 230 36.65 -15.01 18.18
N VAL A 231 36.62 -15.22 16.85
CA VAL A 231 35.50 -15.88 16.13
C VAL A 231 35.79 -17.35 15.80
N PHE A 232 37.06 -17.75 15.72
CA PHE A 232 37.48 -19.12 15.34
C PHE A 232 38.27 -19.87 16.42
N GLY A 233 38.10 -19.49 17.69
CA GLY A 233 38.65 -20.23 18.84
C GLY A 233 37.90 -21.56 19.08
N VAL A 234 37.89 -22.45 18.09
CA VAL A 234 37.53 -23.87 18.27
C VAL A 234 38.59 -24.68 17.54
N GLU A 235 39.71 -24.83 18.22
CA GLU A 235 40.80 -25.72 17.83
C GLU A 235 40.40 -27.16 18.21
N SER A 236 40.25 -28.00 17.18
CA SER A 236 40.53 -29.43 17.14
C SER A 236 40.04 -30.32 18.31
N ASP A 237 38.91 -31.03 18.14
CA ASP A 237 38.79 -32.42 18.66
C ASP A 237 37.53 -33.22 18.21
N ILE A 238 37.15 -33.20 16.93
CA ILE A 238 36.09 -34.11 16.43
C ILE A 238 36.51 -34.75 15.11
N ALA A 239 37.48 -35.65 15.21
CA ALA A 239 37.73 -36.70 14.23
C ALA A 239 38.27 -37.97 14.92
N GLN A 240 37.68 -38.36 16.05
CA GLN A 240 37.87 -39.70 16.62
C GLN A 240 36.70 -40.13 17.51
N LYS A 241 35.58 -40.51 16.87
CA LYS A 241 34.85 -41.78 17.07
C LYS A 241 33.57 -41.81 16.24
#